data_AF-J9DQL4-F1
#
_entry.id   AF-J9DQL4-F1
#
_cell.length_a   1.000
_cell.length_b   1.000
_cell.length_c   1.000
_cell.angle_alpha   90.00
_cell.angle_beta   90.00
_cell.angle_gamma   90.00
#
_symmetry.space_group_name_H-M   'P 1'
#
loop_
_entity.id
_entity.type
_entity.pdbx_description
1 polymer ?
#
loop_
_entity_poly.entity_id
_entity_poly.type
_entity_poly.pdbx_seq_one_letter_code
_entity_poly.pdbx_strand_id
1 'polypeptide(L)'
;IRQWRKNRAPENCTGSLLFRKNLCCEGVDLNRNYDFDFHQTFYPFNNSCSDEYQGPFPFSEPESRAVRDFITSNELRNKTDAVISLHTHGQLIILPYNHRRKTYPADYADL
;
A
#
# COMPACT_ATOMS: atom_id res chain seq x y z
N ILE A 1 9.90 -22.82 -1.67
CA ILE A 1 9.81 -21.47 -2.26
C ILE A 1 8.97 -20.58 -1.32
N ARG A 2 9.46 -19.39 -0.93
CA ARG A 2 8.84 -18.50 0.08
C ARG A 2 8.45 -17.17 -0.56
N GLN A 3 7.19 -17.02 -0.99
CA GLN A 3 6.75 -15.92 -1.89
C GLN A 3 5.67 -15.00 -1.29
N TRP A 4 5.35 -15.11 0.00
CA TRP A 4 4.34 -14.25 0.60
C TRP A 4 4.79 -12.78 0.63
N ARG A 5 3.90 -11.86 0.22
CA ARG A 5 4.16 -10.42 0.15
C ARG A 5 3.32 -9.58 1.12
N LYS A 6 2.04 -9.91 1.26
CA LYS A 6 1.06 -9.15 2.05
C LYS A 6 1.29 -9.28 3.56
N ASN A 7 0.52 -8.57 4.39
CA ASN A 7 0.45 -8.90 5.82
C ASN A 7 -0.34 -10.21 6.05
N ARG A 8 -0.74 -10.49 7.30
CA ARG A 8 -1.53 -11.69 7.68
C ARG A 8 -2.91 -11.32 8.23
N ALA A 9 -3.52 -10.26 7.69
CA ALA A 9 -4.91 -9.92 8.01
C ALA A 9 -5.84 -11.14 7.77
N PRO A 10 -6.92 -11.28 8.57
CA PRO A 10 -7.87 -12.39 8.43
C PRO A 10 -8.43 -12.56 7.02
N GLU A 11 -8.95 -13.75 6.74
CA GLU A 11 -9.55 -14.07 5.46
C GLU A 11 -10.67 -13.09 5.07
N ASN A 12 -10.63 -12.66 3.81
CA ASN A 12 -11.67 -11.89 3.17
C ASN A 12 -12.17 -12.65 1.94
N CYS A 13 -13.45 -13.01 1.94
CA CYS A 13 -14.10 -13.82 0.90
C CYS A 13 -14.70 -13.02 -0.25
N THR A 14 -14.23 -11.78 -0.50
CA THR A 14 -14.62 -10.98 -1.69
C THR A 14 -13.76 -11.29 -2.92
N GLY A 15 -12.81 -12.21 -2.80
CA GLY A 15 -11.82 -12.49 -3.84
C GLY A 15 -12.42 -13.15 -5.08
N SER A 16 -11.76 -12.94 -6.21
CA SER A 16 -12.12 -13.58 -7.48
C SER A 16 -10.91 -13.98 -8.32
N LEU A 17 -11.07 -15.09 -9.04
CA LEU A 17 -10.19 -15.60 -10.09
C LEU A 17 -11.03 -15.80 -11.36
N LEU A 18 -10.38 -16.08 -12.51
CA LEU A 18 -11.02 -16.17 -13.84
C LEU A 18 -12.40 -16.87 -13.85
N PHE A 19 -12.54 -17.98 -13.14
CA PHE A 19 -13.78 -18.79 -13.13
C PHE A 19 -14.39 -18.98 -11.74
N ARG A 20 -13.90 -18.29 -10.71
CA ARG A 20 -14.39 -18.47 -9.33
C ARG A 20 -14.52 -17.13 -8.62
N LYS A 21 -15.67 -16.93 -7.97
CA LYS A 21 -15.97 -15.77 -7.14
C LYS A 21 -16.07 -16.20 -5.67
N ASN A 22 -16.06 -15.23 -4.78
CA ASN A 22 -16.16 -15.40 -3.34
C ASN A 22 -15.03 -16.26 -2.75
N LEU A 23 -13.81 -16.15 -3.30
CA LEU A 23 -12.64 -16.80 -2.73
C LEU A 23 -12.22 -16.08 -1.45
N CYS A 24 -12.02 -16.85 -0.40
CA CYS A 24 -11.42 -16.40 0.84
C CYS A 24 -9.90 -16.34 0.66
N CYS A 25 -9.35 -15.15 0.80
CA CYS A 25 -7.92 -14.88 0.69
C CYS A 25 -7.49 -13.99 1.86
N GLU A 26 -6.27 -14.20 2.34
CA GLU A 26 -5.72 -13.51 3.50
C GLU A 26 -4.81 -12.36 3.10
N GLY A 27 -4.69 -11.38 3.99
CA GLY A 27 -3.70 -10.32 3.91
C GLY A 27 -4.01 -9.18 2.94
N VAL A 28 -3.39 -8.04 3.23
CA VAL A 28 -3.45 -6.77 2.50
C VAL A 28 -2.05 -6.32 2.11
N ASP A 29 -1.89 -5.71 0.93
CA ASP A 29 -0.64 -5.07 0.53
C ASP A 29 -0.48 -3.74 1.30
N LEU A 30 0.42 -3.74 2.29
CA LEU A 30 0.69 -2.57 3.12
C LEU A 30 1.17 -1.37 2.31
N ASN A 31 1.85 -1.58 1.18
CA ASN A 31 2.31 -0.50 0.30
C ASN A 31 1.22 0.00 -0.68
N ARG A 32 -0.02 -0.46 -0.52
CA ARG A 32 -1.22 0.05 -1.19
C ARG A 32 -2.27 0.55 -0.20
N ASN A 33 -2.10 0.30 1.10
CA ASN A 33 -3.09 0.58 2.14
C ASN A 33 -3.05 2.03 2.70
N TYR A 34 -2.30 2.94 2.09
CA TYR A 34 -2.23 4.35 2.52
C TYR A 34 -3.35 5.18 1.88
N ASP A 35 -3.77 6.27 2.54
CA ASP A 35 -4.79 7.21 2.05
C ASP A 35 -4.23 8.19 1.00
N PHE A 36 -3.68 7.63 -0.08
CA PHE A 36 -3.19 8.39 -1.22
C PHE A 36 -3.53 7.64 -2.51
N ASP A 37 -4.42 8.22 -3.30
CA ASP A 37 -4.95 7.62 -4.53
C ASP A 37 -5.45 6.17 -4.32
N PHE A 38 -6.35 6.01 -3.33
CA PHE A 38 -6.92 4.72 -2.95
C PHE A 38 -8.07 4.31 -3.89
N HIS A 39 -7.98 3.13 -4.51
CA HIS A 39 -8.78 2.68 -5.66
C HIS A 39 -9.50 1.35 -5.40
N GLN A 40 -10.15 1.19 -4.25
CA GLN A 40 -10.83 -0.07 -3.88
C GLN A 40 -12.04 -0.42 -4.76
N THR A 41 -12.43 0.44 -5.70
CA THR A 41 -13.45 0.10 -6.71
C THR A 41 -12.88 -0.54 -7.96
N PHE A 42 -11.55 -0.50 -8.16
CA PHE A 42 -10.89 -0.97 -9.38
C PHE A 42 -10.10 -2.26 -9.16
N TYR A 43 -10.12 -3.14 -10.15
CA TYR A 43 -9.22 -4.30 -10.21
C TYR A 43 -7.79 -3.81 -10.53
N PRO A 44 -6.73 -4.40 -9.93
CA PRO A 44 -6.74 -5.55 -9.01
C PRO A 44 -6.84 -5.18 -7.52
N PHE A 45 -6.95 -3.88 -7.19
CA PHE A 45 -6.92 -3.36 -5.82
C PHE A 45 -8.10 -3.78 -4.95
N ASN A 46 -9.25 -4.06 -5.58
CA ASN A 46 -10.49 -4.47 -4.94
C ASN A 46 -10.59 -5.98 -4.66
N ASN A 47 -9.65 -6.78 -5.16
CA ASN A 47 -9.70 -8.23 -5.11
C ASN A 47 -8.85 -8.77 -3.94
N SER A 48 -9.46 -9.38 -2.92
CA SER A 48 -8.72 -9.90 -1.75
C SER A 48 -7.65 -10.95 -2.08
N CYS A 49 -7.78 -11.63 -3.22
CA CYS A 49 -6.80 -12.61 -3.69
C CYS A 49 -5.65 -12.00 -4.51
N SER A 50 -5.67 -10.70 -4.79
CA SER A 50 -4.57 -10.00 -5.45
C SER A 50 -3.40 -9.75 -4.49
N ASP A 51 -2.18 -9.80 -5.03
CA ASP A 51 -0.98 -9.34 -4.32
C ASP A 51 -0.94 -7.82 -4.12
N GLU A 52 -1.79 -7.08 -4.84
CA GLU A 52 -1.96 -5.61 -4.72
C GLU A 52 -3.27 -5.24 -4.00
N TYR A 53 -3.91 -6.18 -3.31
CA TYR A 53 -5.14 -5.91 -2.59
C TYR A 53 -4.95 -4.76 -1.58
N GLN A 54 -5.76 -3.72 -1.72
CA GLN A 54 -5.62 -2.48 -0.96
C GLN A 54 -6.17 -2.55 0.46
N GLY A 55 -6.96 -3.58 0.78
CA GLY A 55 -7.78 -3.60 1.98
C GLY A 55 -9.15 -2.96 1.76
N PRO A 56 -10.06 -3.03 2.75
CA PRO A 56 -11.42 -2.50 2.62
C PRO A 56 -11.51 -0.98 2.62
N PHE A 57 -10.55 -0.27 3.23
CA PHE A 57 -10.48 1.20 3.30
C PHE A 57 -9.03 1.64 3.62
N PRO A 58 -8.68 2.92 3.40
CA PRO A 58 -7.34 3.41 3.73
C PRO A 58 -7.00 3.22 5.20
N PHE A 59 -5.79 2.75 5.49
CA PHE A 59 -5.33 2.43 6.84
C PHE A 59 -6.22 1.41 7.58
N SER A 60 -6.78 0.44 6.85
CA SER A 60 -7.48 -0.70 7.45
C SER A 60 -6.56 -1.55 8.31
N GLU A 61 -5.27 -1.63 7.95
CA GLU A 61 -4.31 -2.48 8.62
C GLU A 61 -3.68 -1.79 9.84
N PRO A 62 -3.49 -2.51 10.97
CA PRO A 62 -2.83 -1.94 12.13
C PRO A 62 -1.38 -1.50 11.86
N GLU A 63 -0.68 -2.18 10.95
CA GLU A 63 0.72 -1.86 10.61
C GLU A 63 0.83 -0.52 9.88
N SER A 64 -0.03 -0.24 8.89
CA SER A 64 -0.04 1.03 8.16
C SER A 64 -0.53 2.18 9.05
N ARG A 65 -1.52 1.92 9.94
CA ARG A 65 -1.93 2.88 10.98
C ARG A 65 -0.79 3.25 11.91
N ALA A 66 -0.03 2.26 12.38
CA ALA A 66 1.08 2.52 13.29
C ALA A 66 2.12 3.46 12.67
N VAL A 67 2.46 3.28 11.39
CA VAL A 67 3.39 4.17 10.68
C VAL A 67 2.82 5.58 10.54
N ARG A 68 1.55 5.71 10.15
CA ARG A 68 0.86 7.00 10.07
C ARG A 68 0.86 7.72 11.41
N ASP A 69 0.43 7.03 12.46
CA ASP A 69 0.26 7.59 13.80
C ASP A 69 1.62 8.00 14.40
N PHE A 70 2.67 7.23 14.13
CA PHE A 70 4.03 7.57 14.54
C PHE A 70 4.56 8.83 13.85
N ILE A 71 4.49 8.92 12.52
CA ILE A 71 4.99 10.07 11.75
C ILE A 71 4.18 11.34 12.05
N THR A 72 2.87 11.20 12.29
CA THR A 72 1.97 12.31 12.59
C THR A 72 1.90 12.67 14.08
N SER A 73 2.57 11.91 14.95
CA SER A 73 2.61 12.15 16.40
C SER A 73 3.21 13.50 16.75
N ASN A 74 2.90 14.03 17.93
CA ASN A 74 3.52 15.26 18.44
C ASN A 74 5.05 15.17 18.55
N GLU A 75 5.59 13.95 18.64
CA GLU A 75 7.03 13.73 18.71
C GLU A 75 7.70 14.01 17.37
N LEU A 76 7.15 13.50 16.27
CA LEU A 76 7.75 13.54 14.92
C LEU A 76 7.16 14.58 13.98
N ARG A 77 5.93 15.04 14.23
CA ARG A 77 5.27 16.04 13.42
C ARG A 77 6.13 17.29 13.34
N ASN A 78 6.42 17.75 12.12
CA ASN A 78 7.32 18.87 11.81
C ASN A 78 8.78 18.67 12.26
N LYS A 79 9.19 17.45 12.61
CA LYS A 79 10.59 17.09 12.92
C LYS A 79 11.13 15.95 12.04
N THR A 80 10.36 15.58 11.02
CA THR A 80 10.71 14.51 10.08
C THR A 80 11.16 15.16 8.78
N ASP A 81 12.46 15.07 8.47
CA ASP A 81 13.04 15.66 7.26
C ASP A 81 12.93 14.73 6.05
N ALA A 82 12.93 13.42 6.27
CA ALA A 82 12.87 12.43 5.19
C ALA A 82 12.15 11.15 5.63
N VAL A 83 11.48 10.50 4.67
CA VAL A 83 10.87 9.16 4.83
C VAL A 83 11.40 8.27 3.72
N ILE A 84 12.05 7.16 4.09
CA ILE A 84 12.64 6.22 3.14
C ILE A 84 12.00 4.84 3.37
N SER A 85 11.31 4.33 2.35
CA SER A 85 10.78 2.96 2.34
C SER A 85 11.69 2.05 1.52
N LEU A 86 12.24 1.01 2.15
CA LEU A 86 13.16 0.08 1.52
C LEU A 86 12.42 -1.14 0.96
N HIS A 87 12.63 -1.42 -0.32
CA HIS A 87 12.05 -2.57 -1.01
C HIS A 87 13.11 -3.31 -1.84
N THR A 88 12.83 -4.57 -2.17
CA THR A 88 13.61 -5.36 -3.13
C THR A 88 12.68 -6.02 -4.15
N HIS A 89 13.12 -6.28 -5.38
CA HIS A 89 14.42 -6.01 -6.00
C HIS A 89 14.30 -4.87 -7.03
N GLY A 90 15.39 -4.55 -7.73
CA GLY A 90 15.34 -3.67 -8.92
C GLY A 90 16.51 -2.71 -9.06
N GLN A 91 17.28 -2.45 -7.99
CA GLN A 91 18.36 -1.44 -7.98
C GLN A 91 17.86 -0.04 -8.41
N LEU A 92 16.73 0.38 -7.84
CA LEU A 92 16.06 1.64 -8.17
C LEU A 92 15.97 2.56 -6.95
N ILE A 93 16.07 3.86 -7.20
CA ILE A 93 15.58 4.92 -6.32
C ILE A 93 14.29 5.44 -6.95
N ILE A 94 13.19 5.40 -6.21
CA ILE A 94 11.86 5.81 -6.70
C ILE A 94 11.41 7.01 -5.89
N LEU A 95 11.05 8.08 -6.59
CA LEU A 95 10.54 9.32 -6.01
C LEU A 95 9.02 9.43 -6.26
N PRO A 96 8.29 10.21 -5.47
CA PRO A 96 6.91 10.53 -5.76
C PRO A 96 6.74 11.21 -7.14
N TYR A 97 5.57 11.16 -7.77
CA TYR A 97 4.43 10.32 -7.40
C TYR A 97 4.37 9.07 -8.29
N ASN A 98 3.88 7.96 -7.74
CA ASN A 98 3.73 6.70 -8.47
C ASN A 98 2.27 6.35 -8.86
N HIS A 99 1.31 7.21 -8.52
CA HIS A 99 -0.12 6.93 -8.69
C HIS A 99 -0.62 7.16 -10.12
N ARG A 100 -0.01 8.11 -10.84
CA ARG A 100 -0.35 8.45 -12.22
C ARG A 100 0.92 8.81 -13.01
N ARG A 101 0.88 8.61 -14.33
CA ARG A 101 1.95 9.05 -15.22
C ARG A 101 2.05 10.58 -15.27
N LYS A 102 3.28 11.09 -15.38
CA LYS A 102 3.58 12.53 -15.54
C LYS A 102 3.08 13.39 -14.37
N THR A 103 3.06 12.83 -13.16
CA THR A 103 2.82 13.58 -11.93
C THR A 103 4.10 13.63 -11.12
N TYR A 104 4.58 14.83 -10.82
CA TYR A 104 5.82 15.08 -10.09
C TYR A 104 5.54 15.98 -8.89
N PRO A 105 6.28 15.84 -7.79
CA PRO A 105 6.19 16.75 -6.68
C PRO A 105 6.78 18.11 -7.07
N ALA A 106 6.39 19.17 -6.36
CA ALA A 106 6.79 20.53 -6.69
C ALA A 106 8.30 20.77 -6.57
N ASP A 107 8.95 20.02 -5.69
CA ASP A 107 10.38 20.01 -5.37
C ASP A 107 11.19 18.99 -6.20
N TYR A 108 10.61 18.40 -7.25
CA TYR A 108 11.29 17.39 -8.08
C TYR A 108 12.62 17.89 -8.67
N ALA A 109 12.75 19.20 -8.91
CA ALA A 109 13.96 19.81 -9.45
C ALA A 109 15.08 20.01 -8.41
N ASP A 110 14.76 19.90 -7.11
CA ASP A 110 15.70 20.12 -6.00
C ASP A 110 16.45 18.82 -5.60
N LEU A 111 16.08 17.69 -6.22
CA LEU A 111 16.58 16.35 -5.93
C LEU A 111 17.81 15.96 -6.75
#